data_AF-A0A0A9P1W7-F1
#
_entry.id   AF-A0A0A9P1W7-F1
#
_cell.length_a   1.000
_cell.length_b   1.000
_cell.length_c   1.000
_cell.angle_alpha   90.00
_cell.angle_beta   90.00
_cell.angle_gamma   90.00
#
_symmetry.space_group_name_H-M   'P 1'
#
loop_
_entity.id
_entity.type
_entity.pdbx_description
1 polymer ?
#
loop_
_entity_poly.entity_id
_entity_poly.type
_entity_poly.pdbx_seq_one_letter_code
_entity_poly.pdbx_strand_id
1 'polypeptide(L)'
;MSGVVKSNLAPLRYCDDSNNVTEVYPFNPNGSPLGIAALCSPDGRHLAMMPHPERSFMMWQYPWYPKEWQVEKSGPSPWLRMFQNAREWCS
;
A
#
# COMPACT_ATOMS: atom_id res chain seq x y z
N MET A 1 -20.41 -2.09 2.84
CA MET A 1 -19.02 -2.02 3.36
C MET A 1 -18.64 -3.20 4.26
N SER A 2 -19.55 -3.74 5.09
CA SER A 2 -19.23 -4.87 5.99
C SER A 2 -18.76 -6.16 5.29
N GLY A 3 -19.27 -6.47 4.09
CA GLY A 3 -18.88 -7.69 3.37
C GLY A 3 -17.42 -7.72 2.94
N VAL A 4 -16.90 -6.61 2.42
CA VAL A 4 -15.51 -6.51 1.94
C VAL A 4 -14.51 -6.73 3.07
N VAL A 5 -14.75 -6.13 4.24
CA VAL A 5 -13.88 -6.27 5.42
C VAL A 5 -13.98 -7.67 6.01
N LYS A 6 -15.20 -8.21 6.15
CA LYS A 6 -15.40 -9.58 6.65
C LYS A 6 -14.73 -10.63 5.75
N SER A 7 -14.72 -10.41 4.45
CA SER A 7 -14.10 -11.30 3.48
C SER A 7 -12.61 -11.01 3.24
N ASN A 8 -11.99 -10.12 4.03
CA ASN A 8 -10.59 -9.74 3.92
C ASN A 8 -10.17 -9.24 2.51
N LEU A 9 -11.08 -8.57 1.81
CA LEU A 9 -10.89 -8.12 0.42
C LEU A 9 -10.35 -6.69 0.31
N ALA A 10 -9.84 -6.13 1.41
CA ALA A 10 -9.34 -4.78 1.43
C ALA A 10 -7.97 -4.76 2.13
N PRO A 11 -6.89 -5.08 1.40
CA PRO A 11 -5.57 -5.37 1.97
C PRO A 11 -4.74 -4.13 2.33
N LEU A 12 -5.15 -2.93 1.89
CA LEU A 12 -4.43 -1.69 2.14
C LEU A 12 -5.30 -0.69 2.88
N ARG A 13 -4.70 -0.02 3.87
CA ARG A 13 -5.35 0.91 4.78
C ARG A 13 -4.50 2.16 4.99
N TYR A 14 -5.13 3.33 5.05
CA TYR A 14 -4.55 4.54 5.59
C TYR A 14 -4.53 4.47 7.11
N CYS A 15 -3.40 4.83 7.71
CA CYS A 15 -3.19 4.84 9.15
C CYS A 15 -2.56 6.18 9.59
N ASP A 16 -2.74 6.53 10.87
CA ASP A 16 -2.03 7.63 11.52
C ASP A 16 -0.59 7.23 11.92
N ASP A 17 0.15 8.18 12.49
CA ASP A 17 1.55 7.96 12.93
C ASP A 17 1.68 6.94 14.08
N SER A 18 0.58 6.64 14.77
CA SER A 18 0.51 5.59 15.80
C SER A 18 0.07 4.24 15.22
N ASN A 19 0.01 4.13 13.89
CA ASN A 19 -0.40 2.94 13.15
C ASN A 19 -1.87 2.52 13.36
N ASN A 20 -2.73 3.46 13.80
CA ASN A 20 -4.17 3.20 13.87
C ASN A 20 -4.81 3.52 12.53
N VAL A 21 -5.71 2.64 12.06
CA VAL A 21 -6.53 2.90 10.86
C VAL A 21 -7.36 4.17 11.07
N THR A 22 -7.38 5.05 10.07
CA THR A 22 -7.98 6.38 10.23
C THR A 22 -8.79 6.83 9.02
N GLU A 23 -9.78 7.67 9.29
CA GLU A 23 -10.58 8.42 8.31
C GLU A 23 -10.26 9.91 8.34
N VAL A 24 -9.31 10.32 9.21
CA VAL A 24 -9.00 11.72 9.49
C VAL A 24 -7.96 12.25 8.49
N TYR A 25 -8.27 13.39 7.89
CA TYR A 25 -7.32 14.13 7.06
C TYR A 25 -6.19 14.74 7.91
N PRO A 26 -4.92 14.74 7.46
CA PRO A 26 -4.43 14.32 6.14
C PRO A 26 -4.01 12.85 6.03
N PHE A 27 -3.96 12.09 7.14
CA PHE A 27 -3.52 10.70 7.15
C PHE A 27 -4.34 9.80 6.21
N ASN A 28 -5.64 10.06 6.15
CA ASN A 28 -6.51 9.59 5.08
C ASN A 28 -6.82 10.78 4.14
N PRO A 29 -6.27 10.82 2.93
CA PRO A 29 -6.35 12.00 2.07
C PRO A 29 -7.71 12.18 1.38
N ASN A 30 -8.55 11.16 1.36
CA ASN A 30 -9.81 11.14 0.61
C ASN A 30 -11.04 10.80 1.45
N GLY A 31 -10.87 10.56 2.75
CA GLY A 31 -11.97 10.21 3.66
C GLY A 31 -12.57 8.83 3.40
N SER A 32 -11.84 7.93 2.72
CA SER A 32 -12.32 6.56 2.47
C SER A 32 -12.68 5.86 3.79
N PRO A 33 -13.89 5.31 3.93
CA PRO A 33 -14.32 4.63 5.15
C PRO A 33 -13.40 3.49 5.54
N LEU A 34 -13.21 3.32 6.85
CA LEU A 34 -12.30 2.36 7.46
C LEU A 34 -10.87 2.48 6.91
N GLY A 35 -10.47 3.64 6.40
CA GLY A 35 -9.16 3.86 5.78
C GLY A 35 -8.90 3.06 4.50
N ILE A 36 -9.91 2.47 3.85
CA ILE A 36 -9.68 1.55 2.71
C ILE A 36 -8.97 2.27 1.55
N ALA A 37 -7.79 1.77 1.17
CA ALA A 37 -6.99 2.32 0.06
C ALA A 37 -6.85 1.37 -1.14
N ALA A 38 -7.19 0.09 -0.96
CA ALA A 38 -7.15 -0.93 -2.00
C ALA A 38 -8.23 -2.01 -1.80
N LEU A 39 -8.64 -2.63 -2.90
CA LEU A 39 -9.54 -3.78 -2.95
C LEU A 39 -8.91 -4.92 -3.75
N CYS A 40 -9.15 -6.15 -3.31
CA CYS A 40 -8.69 -7.36 -3.99
C CYS A 40 -9.88 -8.25 -4.39
N SER A 41 -9.81 -8.92 -5.55
CA SER A 41 -10.79 -9.93 -5.92
C SER A 41 -10.74 -11.13 -4.96
N PRO A 42 -11.84 -11.88 -4.77
CA PRO A 42 -11.86 -13.04 -3.87
C PRO A 42 -10.84 -14.12 -4.18
N ASP A 43 -10.43 -14.23 -5.44
CA ASP A 43 -9.42 -15.18 -5.91
C ASP A 43 -7.98 -14.60 -5.89
N GLY A 44 -7.80 -13.38 -5.42
CA GLY A 44 -6.49 -12.72 -5.29
C GLY A 44 -5.86 -12.21 -6.59
N ARG A 45 -6.51 -12.40 -7.74
CA ARG A 45 -5.89 -12.13 -9.06
C ARG A 45 -5.97 -10.66 -9.50
N HIS A 46 -6.86 -9.87 -8.91
CA HIS A 46 -7.03 -8.46 -9.25
C HIS A 46 -6.91 -7.59 -8.00
N LEU A 47 -5.94 -6.68 -7.99
CA LEU A 47 -5.76 -5.67 -6.95
C LEU A 47 -5.97 -4.30 -7.58
N ALA A 48 -6.95 -3.54 -7.08
CA ALA A 48 -7.20 -2.16 -7.46
C ALA A 48 -6.88 -1.25 -6.27
N MET A 49 -6.09 -0.20 -6.48
CA MET A 49 -5.66 0.70 -5.40
C MET A 49 -5.50 2.15 -5.86
N MET A 50 -5.63 3.07 -4.91
CA MET A 50 -5.39 4.50 -5.13
C MET A 50 -3.95 4.95 -4.93
N PRO A 51 -3.17 4.41 -3.96
CA PRO A 51 -1.75 4.70 -3.88
C PRO A 51 -1.00 4.30 -5.16
N HIS A 52 0.11 4.99 -5.45
CA HIS A 52 0.91 4.83 -6.67
C HIS A 52 2.25 4.11 -6.38
N PRO A 53 2.28 2.78 -6.17
CA PRO A 53 3.51 2.04 -5.89
C PRO A 53 4.51 2.12 -7.05
N GLU A 54 4.05 2.34 -8.28
CA GLU A 54 4.88 2.51 -9.49
C GLU A 54 5.66 3.83 -9.50
N ARG A 55 5.26 4.81 -8.69
CA ARG A 55 5.99 6.08 -8.53
C ARG A 55 7.01 6.03 -7.40
N SER A 56 7.05 4.94 -6.65
CA SER A 56 7.88 4.80 -5.47
C SER A 56 8.43 3.38 -5.34
N PHE A 57 8.84 2.73 -6.42
CA PHE A 57 9.41 1.38 -6.36
C PHE A 57 10.91 1.38 -6.00
N MET A 58 11.61 2.52 -6.13
CA MET A 58 13.00 2.72 -5.71
C MET A 58 13.11 3.68 -4.52
N MET A 59 14.14 3.51 -3.68
CA MET A 59 14.29 4.34 -2.48
C MET A 59 14.52 5.83 -2.77
N TRP A 60 15.20 6.19 -3.86
CA TRP A 60 15.40 7.60 -4.25
C TRP A 60 14.09 8.32 -4.64
N GLN A 61 13.00 7.59 -4.91
CA GLN A 61 11.69 8.16 -5.24
C GLN A 61 10.85 8.49 -3.99
N TYR A 62 11.23 8.00 -2.81
CA TYR A 62 10.53 8.34 -1.57
C TYR A 62 10.83 9.79 -1.19
N PRO A 63 9.80 10.62 -0.90
CA PRO A 63 10.02 11.98 -0.43
C PRO A 63 10.66 12.02 0.97
N TRP A 64 10.44 10.97 1.77
CA TRP A 64 10.98 10.84 3.12
C TRP A 64 11.07 9.36 3.53
N TYR A 65 12.09 9.01 4.31
CA TYR A 65 12.21 7.77 5.07
C TYR A 65 13.15 7.99 6.27
N PRO A 66 13.04 7.20 7.35
CA PRO A 66 13.92 7.32 8.52
C PRO A 66 15.40 7.12 8.15
N LYS A 67 16.30 7.92 8.75
CA LYS A 67 17.74 7.84 8.46
C LYS A 67 18.35 6.52 8.95
N GLU A 68 17.71 5.91 9.94
CA GLU A 68 18.12 4.66 10.59
C GLU A 68 17.89 3.43 9.71
N TRP A 69 17.10 3.53 8.63
CA TRP A 69 16.85 2.41 7.73
C TRP A 69 18.08 1.99 6.92
N GLN A 70 19.17 2.77 6.93
CA GLN A 70 20.45 2.45 6.24
C GLN A 70 20.26 1.93 4.81
N VAL A 71 19.34 2.52 4.06
CA VAL A 71 19.01 2.11 2.70
C VAL A 71 19.94 2.72 1.66
N GLU A 72 20.24 1.95 0.62
CA GLU A 72 20.88 2.46 -0.59
C GLU A 72 19.85 3.24 -1.43
N LYS A 73 20.15 4.48 -1.85
CA LYS A 73 19.22 5.29 -2.65
C LYS A 73 18.87 4.64 -3.99
N SER A 74 19.84 3.99 -4.64
CA SER A 74 19.68 3.16 -5.85
C SER A 74 19.05 1.80 -5.56
N GLY A 75 18.75 1.49 -4.30
CA GLY A 75 18.12 0.24 -3.89
C GLY A 75 16.60 0.23 -4.08
N PRO A 76 16.00 -0.98 -4.00
CA PRO A 76 14.57 -1.15 -4.11
C PRO A 76 13.85 -0.67 -2.85
N SER A 77 12.66 -0.11 -3.02
CA SER A 77 11.74 0.12 -1.90
C SER A 77 10.88 -1.13 -1.63
N PRO A 78 10.14 -1.17 -0.51
CA PRO A 78 9.17 -2.23 -0.25
C PRO A 78 8.12 -2.41 -1.37
N TRP A 79 7.75 -1.35 -2.08
CA TRP A 79 6.76 -1.41 -3.15
C TRP A 79 7.21 -2.23 -4.36
N LEU A 80 8.52 -2.39 -4.59
CA LEU A 80 9.02 -3.22 -5.69
C LEU A 80 8.55 -4.67 -5.56
N ARG A 81 8.36 -5.16 -4.33
CA ARG A 81 7.95 -6.55 -4.07
C ARG A 81 6.61 -6.90 -4.71
N MET A 82 5.69 -5.95 -4.81
CA MET A 82 4.40 -6.17 -5.48
C MET A 82 4.58 -6.59 -6.94
N PHE A 83 5.47 -5.93 -7.67
CA PHE A 83 5.74 -6.21 -9.09
C PHE A 83 6.52 -7.52 -9.27
N GLN A 84 7.44 -7.83 -8.35
CA GLN A 84 8.15 -9.12 -8.32
C GLN A 84 7.19 -10.30 -8.13
N ASN A 85 6.25 -10.18 -7.18
CA ASN A 85 5.23 -11.21 -6.95
C ASN A 85 4.37 -11.44 -8.20
N ALA A 86 3.98 -10.38 -8.91
CA ALA A 86 3.21 -10.49 -10.15
C ALA A 86 4.01 -11.21 -11.26
N ARG A 87 5.30 -10.90 -11.40
CA ARG A 87 6.19 -11.60 -12.35
C ARG A 87 6.32 -13.09 -11.99
N GLU A 88 6.56 -13.39 -10.72
CA GLU A 88 6.71 -14.76 -10.22
C GLU A 88 5.43 -15.59 -10.46
N TRP A 89 4.25 -15.00 -10.29
CA TRP A 89 2.98 -15.66 -10.56
C TRP A 89 2.74 -15.97 -12.05
N CYS A 90 3.21 -15.11 -12.95
CA CYS A 90 3.06 -15.30 -14.41
C CYS A 90 4.14 -16.21 -15.03
N SER A 91 5.17 -16.61 -14.28
CA SER A 91 6.29 -17.42 -14.75
C SER A 91 6.02 -18.90 -14.53
#